data_AF-A0A7D6CNX4-F1
#
_entry.id   AF-A0A7D6CNX4-F1
#
_cell.length_a   1.000
_cell.length_b   1.000
_cell.length_c   1.000
_cell.angle_alpha   90.00
_cell.angle_beta   90.00
_cell.angle_gamma   90.00
#
_symmetry.space_group_name_H-M   'P 1'
#
loop_
_entity.id
_entity.type
_entity.pdbx_description
1 polymer ?
#
loop_
_entity_poly.entity_id
_entity_poly.type
_entity_poly.pdbx_seq_one_letter_code
_entity_poly.pdbx_strand_id
1 'polypeptide(L)'
;MPDTGYCTVDDVRRAKQDSELTGELVSVNNEIVVDAITAQTEWLEKKLSRHWYVSTRPDEDTHGLLPIGPKSRDDEEDIPTGGASIVGEPVTPKTWQGSYTRIELDRRDAESITELLVRTPDGYEDWVGSSEYSGGTWPDALGDDYYLRINNGGVSQLYLDTENLLDEDDEPLLESYSNAVYVTFDYGHEGIPDTVRKAVAMRACAKLLIDDESALGIPDNGQLVNPESKKQAMESAAEELLEVYL
;
A
#
# COMPACT_ATOMS: atom_id res chain seq x y z
N MET A 1 8.72 -13.48 -9.44
CA MET A 1 7.97 -12.78 -8.36
C MET A 1 6.65 -13.51 -8.23
N PRO A 2 5.90 -13.47 -7.12
CA PRO A 2 4.53 -13.98 -7.18
C PRO A 2 3.78 -13.16 -8.22
N ASP A 3 3.17 -13.83 -9.19
CA ASP A 3 2.41 -13.25 -10.30
C ASP A 3 1.08 -12.71 -9.74
N THR A 4 1.16 -11.64 -8.94
CA THR A 4 0.01 -11.05 -8.25
C THR A 4 -0.60 -9.94 -9.08
N GLY A 5 -1.91 -9.98 -9.26
CA GLY A 5 -2.72 -9.01 -9.99
C GLY A 5 -3.92 -8.52 -9.20
N TYR A 6 -4.34 -7.27 -9.41
CA TYR A 6 -5.62 -6.76 -8.91
C TYR A 6 -6.79 -6.95 -9.87
N CYS A 7 -6.61 -7.69 -10.96
CA CYS A 7 -7.69 -8.12 -11.83
C CYS A 7 -7.36 -9.48 -12.46
N THR A 8 -8.35 -10.06 -13.12
CA THR A 8 -8.25 -11.34 -13.83
C THR A 8 -7.99 -11.13 -15.32
N VAL A 9 -7.55 -12.19 -16.02
CA VAL A 9 -7.45 -12.18 -17.48
C VAL A 9 -8.81 -11.88 -18.14
N ASP A 10 -9.92 -12.35 -17.56
CA ASP A 10 -11.26 -12.08 -18.07
C ASP A 10 -11.68 -10.62 -17.93
N ASP A 11 -11.19 -9.90 -16.92
CA ASP A 11 -11.39 -8.45 -16.81
C ASP A 11 -10.69 -7.71 -17.94
N VAL A 12 -9.47 -8.11 -18.31
CA VAL A 12 -8.73 -7.52 -19.43
C VAL A 12 -9.45 -7.79 -20.76
N ARG A 13 -9.99 -8.99 -20.94
CA ARG A 13 -10.81 -9.32 -22.12
C ARG A 13 -12.07 -8.46 -22.20
N ARG A 14 -12.71 -8.17 -21.08
CA ARG A 14 -13.85 -7.25 -21.01
C ARG A 14 -13.44 -5.82 -21.35
N ALA A 15 -12.36 -5.31 -20.76
CA ALA A 15 -11.82 -3.98 -21.05
C ALA A 15 -11.47 -3.81 -22.54
N LYS A 16 -10.92 -4.87 -23.16
CA LYS A 16 -10.66 -4.93 -24.60
C LYS A 16 -11.95 -4.82 -25.43
N GLN A 17 -13.00 -5.58 -25.06
CA GLN A 17 -14.30 -5.54 -25.74
C GLN A 17 -14.95 -4.15 -25.61
N ASP A 18 -14.93 -3.57 -24.42
CA ASP A 18 -15.46 -2.23 -24.15
C ASP A 18 -14.72 -1.13 -24.93
N SER A 19 -13.45 -1.38 -25.28
CA SER A 19 -12.60 -0.48 -26.08
C SER A 19 -12.66 -0.74 -27.59
N GLU A 20 -13.54 -1.66 -28.02
CA GLU A 20 -13.76 -2.07 -29.41
C GLU A 20 -12.47 -2.51 -30.13
N LEU A 21 -11.56 -3.21 -29.43
CA LEU A 21 -10.32 -3.75 -30.01
C LEU A 21 -10.58 -5.15 -30.59
N THR A 22 -10.11 -5.39 -31.83
CA THR A 22 -10.53 -6.56 -32.63
C THR A 22 -9.53 -7.72 -32.65
N GLY A 23 -8.26 -7.48 -32.33
CA GLY A 23 -7.20 -8.47 -32.49
C GLY A 23 -7.18 -9.53 -31.40
N GLU A 24 -6.53 -10.65 -31.66
CA GLU A 24 -6.70 -11.88 -30.86
C GLU A 24 -5.71 -12.01 -29.68
N LEU A 25 -4.71 -11.14 -29.54
CA LEU A 25 -3.62 -11.30 -28.57
C LEU A 25 -4.09 -11.68 -27.14
N VAL A 26 -5.02 -10.91 -26.58
CA VAL A 26 -5.59 -11.12 -25.24
C VAL A 26 -6.44 -12.40 -25.15
N SER A 27 -6.95 -12.86 -26.28
CA SER A 27 -7.77 -14.07 -26.38
C SER A 27 -6.92 -15.35 -26.50
N VAL A 28 -5.69 -15.25 -27.01
CA VAL A 28 -4.86 -16.42 -27.35
C VAL A 28 -3.61 -16.56 -26.49
N ASN A 29 -3.09 -15.47 -25.93
CA ASN A 29 -1.87 -15.47 -25.14
C ASN A 29 -2.15 -14.97 -23.72
N ASN A 30 -2.41 -15.89 -22.78
CA ASN A 30 -2.68 -15.52 -21.40
C ASN A 30 -1.43 -15.04 -20.66
N GLU A 31 -0.24 -15.53 -21.03
CA GLU A 31 1.01 -15.22 -20.33
C GLU A 31 1.35 -13.73 -20.45
N ILE A 32 1.27 -13.17 -21.67
CA ILE A 32 1.51 -11.73 -21.87
C ILE A 32 0.47 -10.86 -21.14
N VAL A 33 -0.77 -11.36 -20.99
CA VAL A 33 -1.82 -10.65 -20.24
C VAL A 33 -1.53 -10.68 -18.74
N VAL A 34 -1.11 -11.84 -18.21
CA VAL A 34 -0.69 -11.99 -16.81
C VAL A 34 0.48 -11.05 -16.49
N ASP A 35 1.49 -10.97 -17.37
CA ASP A 35 2.62 -10.06 -17.20
C ASP A 35 2.18 -8.59 -17.20
N ALA A 36 1.28 -8.22 -18.11
CA ALA A 36 0.73 -6.87 -18.17
C ALA A 36 -0.07 -6.52 -16.90
N ILE A 37 -0.88 -7.44 -16.38
CA ILE A 37 -1.63 -7.25 -15.13
C ILE A 37 -0.66 -7.08 -13.95
N THR A 38 0.33 -7.95 -13.84
CA THR A 38 1.32 -7.93 -12.74
C THR A 38 2.09 -6.60 -12.74
N ALA A 39 2.55 -6.15 -13.92
CA ALA A 39 3.26 -4.89 -14.05
C ALA A 39 2.41 -3.67 -13.65
N GLN A 40 1.13 -3.62 -14.02
CA GLN A 40 0.24 -2.52 -13.63
C GLN A 40 -0.16 -2.58 -12.16
N THR A 41 -0.27 -3.77 -11.60
CA THR A 41 -0.54 -4.00 -10.17
C THR A 41 0.61 -3.49 -9.32
N GLU A 42 1.86 -3.83 -9.67
CA GLU A 42 3.06 -3.35 -8.98
C GLU A 42 3.15 -1.81 -9.02
N TRP A 43 2.89 -1.21 -10.17
CA TRP A 43 2.85 0.25 -10.30
C TRP A 43 1.79 0.88 -9.40
N LEU A 44 0.57 0.31 -9.38
CA LEU A 44 -0.54 0.87 -8.62
C LEU A 44 -0.30 0.77 -7.11
N GLU A 45 0.19 -0.38 -6.64
CA GLU A 45 0.54 -0.59 -5.23
C GLU A 45 1.59 0.42 -4.76
N LYS A 46 2.63 0.66 -5.57
CA LYS A 46 3.67 1.66 -5.25
C LYS A 46 3.13 3.09 -5.30
N LYS A 47 2.22 3.41 -6.23
CA LYS A 47 1.65 4.76 -6.36
C LYS A 47 0.73 5.13 -5.21
N LEU A 48 -0.06 4.17 -4.72
CA LEU A 48 -1.05 4.39 -3.67
C LEU A 48 -0.57 3.97 -2.28
N SER A 49 0.61 3.37 -2.18
CA SER A 49 1.13 2.74 -0.96
C SER A 49 0.11 1.78 -0.32
N ARG A 50 -0.69 1.09 -1.14
CA ARG A 50 -1.85 0.32 -0.71
C ARG A 50 -1.87 -1.06 -1.35
N HIS A 51 -2.18 -2.06 -0.53
CA HIS A 51 -2.40 -3.42 -0.97
C HIS A 51 -3.88 -3.80 -0.83
N TRP A 52 -4.44 -4.49 -1.82
CA TRP A 52 -5.76 -5.11 -1.70
C TRP A 52 -5.64 -6.62 -1.85
N TYR A 53 -6.51 -7.37 -1.19
CA TYR A 53 -6.56 -8.82 -1.29
C TYR A 53 -7.98 -9.35 -1.22
N VAL A 54 -8.16 -10.62 -1.54
CA VAL A 54 -9.43 -11.34 -1.34
C VAL A 54 -9.22 -12.42 -0.28
N SER A 55 -10.22 -12.63 0.59
CA SER A 55 -10.15 -13.73 1.58
C SER A 55 -10.25 -15.11 0.93
N THR A 56 -10.91 -15.20 -0.22
CA THR A 56 -11.03 -16.43 -1.00
C THR A 56 -10.90 -16.14 -2.49
N ARG A 57 -10.23 -17.04 -3.22
CA ARG A 57 -10.07 -16.91 -4.66
C ARG A 57 -11.42 -17.19 -5.36
N PRO A 58 -11.92 -16.27 -6.20
CA PRO A 58 -13.14 -16.52 -6.97
C PRO A 58 -12.86 -17.47 -8.15
N ASP A 59 -13.89 -18.19 -8.60
CA ASP A 59 -13.78 -19.18 -9.68
C ASP A 59 -13.32 -18.58 -11.02
N GLU A 60 -13.55 -17.28 -11.23
CA GLU A 60 -13.11 -16.54 -12.43
C GLU A 60 -11.59 -16.31 -12.49
N ASP A 61 -10.89 -16.42 -11.36
CA ASP A 61 -9.45 -16.24 -11.30
C ASP A 61 -8.71 -17.56 -11.59
N THR A 62 -8.88 -18.04 -12.82
CA THR A 62 -8.29 -19.29 -13.30
C THR A 62 -6.76 -19.29 -13.37
N HIS A 63 -6.14 -18.12 -13.34
CA HIS A 63 -4.68 -17.93 -13.40
C HIS A 63 -4.05 -17.67 -12.03
N GLY A 64 -4.86 -17.54 -10.98
CA GLY A 64 -4.35 -17.40 -9.63
C GLY A 64 -3.74 -16.03 -9.32
N LEU A 65 -4.19 -14.97 -10.00
CA LEU A 65 -3.61 -13.63 -9.92
C LEU A 65 -3.99 -12.90 -8.63
N LEU A 66 -5.23 -13.05 -8.17
CA LEU A 66 -5.72 -12.26 -7.06
C LEU A 66 -4.97 -12.64 -5.76
N PRO A 67 -4.42 -11.67 -5.02
CA PRO A 67 -3.73 -11.93 -3.76
C PRO A 67 -4.71 -12.46 -2.69
N ILE A 68 -4.25 -13.43 -1.91
CA ILE A 68 -5.01 -14.06 -0.83
C ILE A 68 -4.32 -13.75 0.50
N GLY A 69 -4.75 -12.66 1.15
CA GLY A 69 -4.25 -12.21 2.44
C GLY A 69 -3.36 -10.96 2.39
N PRO A 70 -3.04 -10.40 3.57
CA PRO A 70 -2.21 -9.22 3.70
C PRO A 70 -0.75 -9.48 3.31
N LYS A 71 -0.01 -8.41 3.10
CA LYS A 71 1.45 -8.43 2.98
C LYS A 71 2.09 -8.00 4.28
N SER A 72 3.30 -8.48 4.52
CA SER A 72 4.13 -8.05 5.65
C SER A 72 5.26 -7.14 5.17
N ARG A 73 5.65 -6.19 6.00
CA ARG A 73 6.78 -5.27 5.76
C ARG A 73 7.47 -4.95 7.08
N ASP A 74 8.78 -4.78 6.98
CA ASP A 74 9.66 -4.22 8.00
C ASP A 74 10.11 -2.81 7.59
N ASP A 75 9.87 -1.83 8.47
CA ASP A 75 10.26 -0.44 8.25
C ASP A 75 11.15 0.08 9.39
N GLU A 76 12.13 0.91 9.03
CA GLU A 76 12.98 1.68 9.94
C GLU A 76 12.43 3.10 10.01
N GLU A 77 12.12 3.58 11.22
CA GLU A 77 11.41 4.83 11.45
C GLU A 77 12.15 5.73 12.44
N ASP A 78 12.09 7.02 12.15
CA ASP A 78 12.52 8.08 13.05
C ASP A 78 11.37 8.45 14.00
N ILE A 79 11.67 8.69 15.28
CA ILE A 79 10.72 9.35 16.17
C ILE A 79 10.80 10.87 15.92
N PRO A 80 9.71 11.54 15.51
CA PRO A 80 9.76 12.96 15.21
C PRO A 80 10.08 13.79 16.46
N THR A 81 10.89 14.83 16.29
CA THR A 81 11.24 15.78 17.35
C THR A 81 10.70 17.18 17.07
N GLY A 82 10.65 18.02 18.09
CA GLY A 82 10.27 19.43 17.94
C GLY A 82 11.24 20.19 17.01
N GLY A 83 10.73 20.94 16.05
CA GLY A 83 11.55 21.68 15.07
C GLY A 83 12.29 22.90 15.63
N ALA A 84 12.06 23.26 16.90
CA ALA A 84 12.79 24.28 17.62
C ALA A 84 13.15 23.73 19.01
N SER A 85 14.44 23.70 19.33
CA SER A 85 14.93 23.42 20.68
C SER A 85 15.53 24.68 21.28
N ILE A 86 15.37 24.84 22.60
CA ILE A 86 16.03 25.89 23.36
C ILE A 86 17.47 25.43 23.60
N VAL A 87 18.43 26.32 23.42
CA VAL A 87 19.85 26.02 23.66
C VAL A 87 20.03 25.63 25.13
N GLY A 88 20.46 24.39 25.37
CA GLY A 88 20.65 23.84 26.71
C GLY A 88 19.47 23.03 27.25
N GLU A 89 18.36 22.92 26.49
CA GLU A 89 17.29 21.97 26.78
C GLU A 89 17.45 20.70 25.92
N PRO A 90 17.07 19.53 26.46
CA PRO A 90 17.13 18.28 25.73
C PRO A 90 16.11 18.28 24.57
N VAL A 91 16.42 17.52 23.52
CA VAL A 91 15.48 17.33 22.41
C VAL A 91 14.52 16.21 22.80
N THR A 92 13.23 16.51 22.87
CA THR A 92 12.19 15.52 23.19
C THR A 92 11.37 15.15 21.95
N PRO A 93 10.70 13.98 21.96
CA PRO A 93 9.76 13.61 20.92
C PRO A 93 8.64 14.64 20.81
N LYS A 94 8.21 14.90 19.58
CA LYS A 94 7.03 15.73 19.33
C LYS A 94 5.78 14.95 19.72
N THR A 95 4.91 15.56 20.54
CA THR A 95 3.63 14.96 20.92
C THR A 95 2.47 15.51 20.09
N TRP A 96 1.42 14.70 19.90
CA TRP A 96 0.23 15.08 19.13
C TRP A 96 -1.09 14.89 19.88
N GLN A 97 -1.20 13.85 20.71
CA GLN A 97 -2.42 13.51 21.45
C GLN A 97 -2.03 13.13 22.87
N GLY A 98 -1.96 14.11 23.78
CA GLY A 98 -1.42 13.85 25.11
C GLY A 98 0.08 13.56 25.03
N SER A 99 0.53 12.45 25.64
CA SER A 99 1.91 11.98 25.65
C SER A 99 2.32 11.22 24.39
N TYR A 100 1.43 10.99 23.42
CA TYR A 100 1.83 10.19 22.26
C TYR A 100 2.62 10.99 21.21
N THR A 101 3.76 10.44 20.79
CA THR A 101 4.38 10.75 19.50
C THR A 101 3.74 9.91 18.40
N ARG A 102 3.88 10.34 17.15
CA ARG A 102 3.19 9.76 15.99
C ARG A 102 4.14 9.54 14.83
N ILE A 103 4.20 8.30 14.37
CA ILE A 103 4.92 7.85 13.18
C ILE A 103 3.87 7.50 12.12
N GLU A 104 4.03 8.04 10.91
CA GLU A 104 3.18 7.68 9.77
C GLU A 104 3.87 6.58 8.99
N LEU A 105 3.20 5.43 8.83
CA LEU A 105 3.78 4.29 8.15
C LEU A 105 3.70 4.47 6.62
N ASP A 106 4.71 3.94 5.93
CA ASP A 106 4.85 4.01 4.47
C ASP A 106 3.76 3.24 3.68
N ARG A 107 2.94 2.44 4.37
CA ARG A 107 1.85 1.65 3.79
C ARG A 107 0.52 1.92 4.47
N ARG A 108 -0.50 2.09 3.64
CA ARG A 108 -1.89 2.26 4.03
C ARG A 108 -2.51 0.93 4.46
N ASP A 109 -3.55 1.03 5.28
CA ASP A 109 -4.36 -0.07 5.80
C ASP A 109 -3.51 -1.13 6.52
N ALA A 110 -2.65 -0.69 7.45
CA ALA A 110 -1.95 -1.59 8.36
C ALA A 110 -2.95 -2.26 9.30
N GLU A 111 -2.98 -3.58 9.30
CA GLU A 111 -3.93 -4.40 10.06
C GLU A 111 -3.41 -4.69 11.48
N SER A 112 -2.11 -4.97 11.61
CA SER A 112 -1.51 -5.29 12.90
C SER A 112 0.00 -5.06 12.91
N ILE A 113 0.54 -4.78 14.09
CA ILE A 113 1.99 -4.73 14.33
C ILE A 113 2.38 -6.09 14.91
N THR A 114 3.30 -6.77 14.24
CA THR A 114 3.77 -8.10 14.64
C THR A 114 5.06 -8.05 15.43
N GLU A 115 5.84 -6.97 15.28
CA GLU A 115 7.08 -6.71 16.04
C GLU A 115 7.29 -5.20 16.12
N LEU A 116 7.68 -4.70 17.30
CA LEU A 116 7.94 -3.27 17.51
C LEU A 116 9.22 -3.12 18.33
N LEU A 117 10.34 -2.95 17.63
CA LEU A 117 11.63 -2.74 18.25
C LEU A 117 11.85 -1.26 18.52
N VAL A 118 11.78 -0.85 19.78
CA VAL A 118 12.03 0.54 20.20
C VAL A 118 13.42 0.63 20.82
N ARG A 119 14.17 1.64 20.42
CA ARG A 119 15.53 1.86 20.88
C ARG A 119 15.56 2.28 22.36
N THR A 120 16.47 1.66 23.10
CA THR A 120 16.79 1.96 24.49
C THR A 120 18.30 2.28 24.62
N PRO A 121 18.78 2.76 25.77
CA PRO A 121 20.22 2.95 25.99
C PRO A 121 21.07 1.69 25.76
N ASP A 122 20.48 0.51 25.95
CA ASP A 122 21.14 -0.79 25.88
C ASP A 122 20.96 -1.52 24.53
N GLY A 123 20.13 -1.00 23.61
CA GLY A 123 19.88 -1.62 22.32
C GLY A 123 18.48 -1.36 21.79
N TYR A 124 17.79 -2.43 21.38
CA TYR A 124 16.39 -2.39 21.00
C TYR A 124 15.61 -3.38 21.87
N GLU A 125 14.41 -2.99 22.24
CA GLU A 125 13.47 -3.81 22.98
C GLU A 125 12.19 -4.02 22.17
N ASP A 126 11.72 -5.26 22.09
CA ASP A 126 10.48 -5.60 21.39
C ASP A 126 9.27 -5.37 22.31
N TRP A 127 8.54 -4.28 22.06
CA TRP A 127 7.34 -3.92 22.81
C TRP A 127 6.18 -4.89 22.54
N VAL A 128 6.12 -5.55 21.39
CA VAL A 128 5.05 -6.52 21.08
C VAL A 128 5.33 -7.86 21.77
N GLY A 129 6.58 -8.31 21.77
CA GLY A 129 7.01 -9.56 22.40
C GLY A 129 7.20 -9.48 23.92
N SER A 130 7.24 -8.29 24.50
CA SER A 130 7.43 -8.06 25.94
C SER A 130 6.11 -8.12 26.71
N SER A 131 6.18 -8.56 27.97
CA SER A 131 5.05 -8.47 28.91
C SER A 131 5.01 -7.16 29.70
N GLU A 132 6.04 -6.32 29.56
CA GLU A 132 6.16 -5.04 30.25
C GLU A 132 5.39 -3.93 29.53
N TYR A 133 5.17 -4.09 28.23
CA TYR A 133 4.45 -3.16 27.39
C TYR A 133 3.09 -3.72 26.96
N SER A 134 2.18 -2.80 26.73
CA SER A 134 0.82 -3.04 26.26
C SER A 134 0.59 -2.26 24.97
N GLY A 135 -0.27 -2.79 24.12
CA GLY A 135 -0.67 -2.09 22.91
C GLY A 135 -1.56 -2.91 22.01
N GLY A 136 -1.85 -2.35 20.84
CA GLY A 136 -2.74 -2.96 19.87
C GLY A 136 -3.34 -1.95 18.91
N THR A 137 -4.60 -2.15 18.52
CA THR A 137 -5.30 -1.29 17.56
C THR A 137 -6.26 -0.34 18.24
N TRP A 138 -6.31 0.91 17.77
CA TRP A 138 -7.31 1.88 18.18
C TRP A 138 -8.75 1.39 17.85
N PRO A 139 -9.76 1.65 18.71
CA PRO A 139 -9.71 2.43 19.94
C PRO A 139 -9.33 1.65 21.20
N ASP A 140 -9.23 0.32 21.13
CA ASP A 140 -9.12 -0.52 22.32
C ASP A 140 -7.79 -0.34 23.06
N ALA A 141 -6.71 -0.08 22.34
CA ALA A 141 -5.37 0.18 22.89
C ALA A 141 -5.11 1.65 23.25
N LEU A 142 -6.13 2.50 23.32
CA LEU A 142 -5.95 3.90 23.70
C LEU A 142 -5.63 3.99 25.21
N GLY A 143 -4.46 4.54 25.53
CA GLY A 143 -3.93 4.60 26.89
C GLY A 143 -2.88 3.54 27.19
N ASP A 144 -2.62 2.62 26.25
CA ASP A 144 -1.52 1.66 26.30
C ASP A 144 -0.21 2.29 25.77
N ASP A 145 0.92 1.61 25.93
CA ASP A 145 2.25 2.12 25.57
C ASP A 145 2.39 2.41 24.07
N TYR A 146 1.67 1.66 23.23
CA TYR A 146 1.56 1.94 21.81
C TYR A 146 0.19 1.58 21.24
N TYR A 147 -0.22 2.27 20.17
CA TYR A 147 -1.36 1.82 19.38
C TYR A 147 -1.22 2.15 17.90
N LEU A 148 -1.75 1.26 17.06
CA LEU A 148 -1.92 1.45 15.63
C LEU A 148 -3.29 2.07 15.34
N ARG A 149 -3.32 3.07 14.47
CA ARG A 149 -4.56 3.71 14.02
C ARG A 149 -4.57 3.90 12.52
N ILE A 150 -5.65 3.44 11.88
CA ILE A 150 -5.97 3.76 10.49
C ILE A 150 -6.86 5.00 10.47
N ASN A 151 -6.41 6.05 9.77
CA ASN A 151 -7.17 7.30 9.61
C ASN A 151 -7.93 7.33 8.27
N ASN A 152 -8.64 8.44 8.03
CA ASN A 152 -9.34 8.67 6.77
C ASN A 152 -8.42 8.43 5.57
N GLY A 153 -8.94 7.76 4.55
CA GLY A 153 -8.17 7.41 3.36
C GLY A 153 -7.22 6.22 3.56
N GLY A 154 -7.20 5.58 4.73
CA GLY A 154 -6.40 4.40 5.05
C GLY A 154 -4.98 4.70 5.52
N VAL A 155 -4.66 5.95 5.84
CA VAL A 155 -3.32 6.32 6.33
C VAL A 155 -3.08 5.66 7.68
N SER A 156 -2.08 4.78 7.75
CA SER A 156 -1.69 4.07 8.96
C SER A 156 -0.75 4.91 9.80
N GLN A 157 -1.05 5.05 11.09
CA GLN A 157 -0.22 5.80 12.02
C GLN A 157 0.02 4.97 13.29
N LEU A 158 1.28 4.84 13.65
CA LEU A 158 1.73 4.27 14.91
C LEU A 158 1.88 5.40 15.93
N TYR A 159 1.28 5.22 17.10
CA TYR A 159 1.41 6.11 18.23
C TYR A 159 2.22 5.41 19.32
N LEU A 160 3.25 6.08 19.83
CA LEU A 160 4.10 5.59 20.93
C LEU A 160 3.99 6.57 22.09
N ASP A 161 3.76 6.06 23.30
CA ASP A 161 3.76 6.88 24.50
C ASP A 161 5.17 7.38 24.78
N THR A 162 5.36 8.70 24.80
CA THR A 162 6.68 9.29 25.01
C THR A 162 7.15 9.16 26.44
N GLU A 163 6.28 8.87 27.40
CA GLU A 163 6.69 8.65 28.80
C GLU A 163 7.68 7.47 28.90
N ASN A 164 7.55 6.45 28.04
CA ASN A 164 8.49 5.33 27.94
C ASN A 164 9.84 5.68 27.29
N LEU A 165 10.00 6.91 26.79
CA LEU A 165 11.21 7.42 26.13
C LEU A 165 11.98 8.42 27.01
N LEU A 166 11.45 8.71 28.20
CA LEU A 166 12.00 9.65 29.17
C LEU A 166 12.36 8.91 30.47
N ASP A 167 13.24 9.49 31.27
CA ASP A 167 13.53 9.03 32.63
C ASP A 167 12.57 9.63 33.66
N GLU A 168 12.82 9.36 34.96
CA GLU A 168 11.99 9.83 36.07
C GLU A 168 11.97 11.36 36.25
N ASP A 169 12.91 12.07 35.63
CA ASP A 169 13.05 13.53 35.67
C ASP A 169 12.58 14.19 34.35
N ASP A 170 11.87 13.45 33.49
CA ASP A 170 11.40 13.86 32.16
C ASP A 170 12.54 14.14 31.14
N GLU A 171 13.74 13.61 31.38
CA GLU A 171 14.88 13.75 30.47
C GLU A 171 14.92 12.60 29.45
N PRO A 172 15.28 12.85 28.17
CA PRO A 172 15.39 11.81 27.15
C PRO A 172 16.35 10.68 27.51
N LEU A 173 15.88 9.44 27.38
CA LEU A 173 16.72 8.24 27.49
C LEU A 173 17.74 8.15 26.35
N LEU A 174 17.43 8.76 25.19
CA LEU A 174 18.24 8.70 23.97
C LEU A 174 18.82 10.07 23.62
N GLU A 175 20.08 10.09 23.17
CA GLU A 175 20.70 11.30 22.60
C GLU A 175 20.12 11.69 21.23
N SER A 176 19.55 10.72 20.52
CA SER A 176 18.95 10.90 19.19
C SER A 176 17.80 9.93 18.97
N TYR A 177 16.77 10.45 18.33
CA TYR A 177 15.56 9.73 17.95
C TYR A 177 15.55 9.25 16.48
N SER A 178 16.70 9.36 15.80
CA SER A 178 16.86 8.79 14.46
C SER A 178 17.01 7.28 14.51
N ASN A 179 16.34 6.58 13.60
CA ASN A 179 16.27 5.13 13.49
C ASN A 179 15.90 4.47 14.84
N ALA A 180 15.06 5.15 15.62
CA ALA A 180 14.74 4.74 16.97
C ALA A 180 13.70 3.62 17.01
N VAL A 181 13.04 3.32 15.88
CA VAL A 181 11.99 2.33 15.79
C VAL A 181 12.22 1.43 14.58
N TYR A 182 12.15 0.12 14.77
CA TYR A 182 11.84 -0.81 13.69
C TYR A 182 10.46 -1.39 13.92
N VAL A 183 9.62 -1.36 12.89
CA VAL A 183 8.25 -1.85 12.95
C VAL A 183 8.02 -2.88 11.87
N THR A 184 7.64 -4.08 12.29
CA THR A 184 7.16 -5.13 11.38
C THR A 184 5.63 -5.19 11.49
N PHE A 185 4.94 -5.05 10.37
CA PHE A 185 3.48 -4.96 10.35
C PHE A 185 2.88 -5.62 9.11
N ASP A 186 1.66 -6.13 9.29
CA ASP A 186 0.84 -6.64 8.20
C ASP A 186 -0.07 -5.54 7.68
N TYR A 187 -0.20 -5.45 6.36
CA TYR A 187 -0.99 -4.42 5.69
C TYR A 187 -1.76 -4.97 4.49
N GLY A 188 -2.94 -4.40 4.29
CA GLY A 188 -3.82 -4.71 3.17
C GLY A 188 -5.27 -4.37 3.47
N HIS A 189 -6.04 -4.14 2.43
CA HIS A 189 -7.49 -4.00 2.51
C HIS A 189 -8.16 -5.23 1.89
N GLU A 190 -8.94 -5.95 2.70
CA GLU A 190 -9.77 -7.04 2.19
C GLU A 190 -10.86 -6.51 1.25
N GLY A 191 -10.97 -7.11 0.08
CA GLY A 191 -11.91 -6.75 -0.97
C GLY A 191 -11.29 -5.79 -1.98
N ILE A 192 -10.96 -6.31 -3.17
CA ILE A 192 -10.48 -5.49 -4.28
C ILE A 192 -11.69 -4.76 -4.91
N PRO A 193 -11.75 -3.42 -4.87
CA PRO A 193 -12.86 -2.69 -5.46
C PRO A 193 -12.97 -2.90 -6.96
N ASP A 194 -14.19 -2.95 -7.49
CA ASP A 194 -14.44 -3.11 -8.93
C ASP A 194 -13.81 -1.98 -9.77
N THR A 195 -13.73 -0.76 -9.21
CA THR A 195 -13.02 0.38 -9.81
C THR A 195 -11.52 0.11 -9.96
N VAL A 196 -10.89 -0.49 -8.95
CA VAL A 196 -9.46 -0.91 -9.00
C VAL A 196 -9.28 -2.03 -10.02
N ARG A 197 -10.14 -3.05 -10.01
CA ARG A 197 -10.10 -4.15 -10.99
C ARG A 197 -10.17 -3.63 -12.42
N LYS A 198 -11.14 -2.75 -12.69
CA LYS A 198 -11.33 -2.11 -14.00
C LYS A 198 -10.16 -1.23 -14.40
N ALA A 199 -9.65 -0.42 -13.48
CA ALA A 199 -8.50 0.45 -13.76
C ALA A 199 -7.25 -0.37 -14.14
N VAL A 200 -6.93 -1.43 -13.38
CA VAL A 200 -5.80 -2.31 -13.71
C VAL A 200 -6.04 -3.03 -15.03
N ALA A 201 -7.26 -3.52 -15.30
CA ALA A 201 -7.60 -4.16 -16.56
C ALA A 201 -7.45 -3.22 -17.77
N MET A 202 -7.92 -1.96 -17.66
CA MET A 202 -7.76 -0.94 -18.69
C MET A 202 -6.29 -0.62 -18.94
N ARG A 203 -5.49 -0.42 -17.89
CA ARG A 203 -4.06 -0.15 -18.03
C ARG A 203 -3.28 -1.34 -18.60
N ALA A 204 -3.63 -2.56 -18.20
CA ALA A 204 -3.01 -3.77 -18.75
C ALA A 204 -3.32 -3.92 -20.24
N CYS A 205 -4.58 -3.71 -20.64
CA CYS A 205 -4.98 -3.70 -22.04
C CYS A 205 -4.27 -2.59 -22.85
N ALA A 206 -4.18 -1.39 -22.29
CA ALA A 206 -3.47 -0.26 -22.89
C ALA A 206 -1.97 -0.54 -23.09
N LYS A 207 -1.32 -1.21 -22.12
CA LYS A 207 0.08 -1.66 -22.25
C LYS A 207 0.24 -2.64 -23.41
N LEU A 208 -0.64 -3.63 -23.51
CA LEU A 208 -0.57 -4.63 -24.58
C LEU A 208 -0.75 -3.97 -25.97
N LEU A 209 -1.53 -2.90 -26.08
CA LEU A 209 -1.77 -2.17 -27.34
C LEU A 209 -0.48 -1.62 -27.96
N ILE A 210 0.50 -1.23 -27.14
CA ILE A 210 1.80 -0.72 -27.60
C ILE A 210 2.78 -1.84 -27.90
N ASP A 211 2.75 -2.91 -27.10
CA ASP A 211 3.70 -4.00 -27.25
C ASP A 211 3.40 -4.84 -28.52
N ASP A 212 2.15 -4.87 -29.01
CA ASP A 212 1.80 -5.47 -30.31
C ASP A 212 0.53 -4.85 -30.94
N GLU A 213 0.71 -3.69 -31.58
CA GLU A 213 -0.35 -2.96 -32.32
C GLU A 213 -1.02 -3.82 -33.41
N SER A 214 -0.29 -4.79 -33.98
CA SER A 214 -0.77 -5.64 -35.07
C SER A 214 -1.64 -6.80 -34.57
N ALA A 215 -1.29 -7.38 -33.41
CA ALA A 215 -2.01 -8.51 -32.83
C ALA A 215 -3.26 -8.09 -32.03
N LEU A 216 -3.41 -6.82 -31.68
CA LEU A 216 -4.58 -6.28 -30.98
C LEU A 216 -5.66 -5.65 -31.86
N GLY A 217 -5.39 -5.49 -33.16
CA GLY A 217 -6.37 -5.13 -34.18
C GLY A 217 -6.93 -3.71 -34.04
N ILE A 218 -6.64 -2.86 -35.02
CA ILE A 218 -7.26 -1.53 -35.12
C ILE A 218 -8.73 -1.72 -35.54
N PRO A 219 -9.69 -0.93 -35.01
CA PRO A 219 -11.10 -1.04 -35.41
C PRO A 219 -11.29 -0.92 -36.93
N ASP A 220 -12.15 -1.77 -37.50
CA ASP A 220 -12.48 -1.77 -38.94
C ASP A 220 -13.28 -0.54 -39.42
N ASN A 221 -13.66 0.37 -38.50
CA ASN A 221 -14.59 1.48 -38.75
C ASN A 221 -13.96 2.74 -39.38
N GLY A 222 -12.92 2.61 -40.23
CA GLY A 222 -12.43 3.69 -41.10
C GLY A 222 -11.94 4.99 -40.42
N GLN A 223 -12.01 5.09 -39.08
CA GLN A 223 -11.41 6.15 -38.29
C GLN A 223 -10.02 5.68 -37.89
N LEU A 224 -9.01 6.30 -38.51
CA LEU A 224 -7.61 6.19 -38.12
C LEU A 224 -7.41 6.85 -36.75
N VAL A 225 -7.98 6.27 -35.69
CA VAL A 225 -7.63 6.66 -34.32
C VAL A 225 -6.29 6.03 -34.02
N ASN A 226 -5.29 6.87 -33.75
CA ASN A 226 -3.94 6.44 -33.41
C ASN A 226 -3.98 5.52 -32.17
N PRO A 227 -3.32 4.33 -32.19
CA PRO A 227 -3.20 3.46 -31.02
C PRO A 227 -2.78 4.19 -29.75
N GLU A 228 -1.87 5.17 -29.87
CA GLU A 228 -1.43 5.98 -28.72
C GLU A 228 -2.58 6.82 -28.13
N SER A 229 -3.48 7.34 -28.96
CA SER A 229 -4.65 8.09 -28.49
C SER A 229 -5.65 7.18 -27.76
N LYS A 230 -5.81 5.93 -28.22
CA LYS A 230 -6.66 4.95 -27.52
C LYS A 230 -6.04 4.54 -26.18
N LYS A 231 -4.75 4.25 -26.15
CA LYS A 231 -4.00 3.98 -24.92
C LYS A 231 -4.17 5.13 -23.92
N GLN A 232 -3.94 6.37 -24.36
CA GLN A 232 -4.10 7.54 -23.50
C GLN A 232 -5.52 7.65 -22.94
N ALA A 233 -6.55 7.40 -23.75
CA ALA A 233 -7.94 7.41 -23.29
C ALA A 233 -8.20 6.34 -22.21
N MET A 234 -7.65 5.13 -22.39
CA MET A 234 -7.78 4.04 -21.40
C MET A 234 -7.02 4.34 -20.11
N GLU A 235 -5.81 4.91 -20.20
CA GLU A 235 -5.04 5.34 -19.04
C GLU A 235 -5.74 6.46 -18.28
N SER A 236 -6.30 7.46 -18.97
CA SER A 236 -7.07 8.54 -18.34
C SER A 236 -8.35 8.03 -17.67
N ALA A 237 -9.10 7.13 -18.30
CA ALA A 237 -10.28 6.52 -17.69
C ALA A 237 -9.91 5.68 -16.45
N ALA A 238 -8.79 4.95 -16.51
CA ALA A 238 -8.28 4.23 -15.36
C ALA A 238 -7.88 5.18 -14.21
N GLU A 239 -7.28 6.33 -14.52
CA GLU A 239 -6.94 7.33 -13.51
C GLU A 239 -8.17 7.97 -12.86
N GLU A 240 -9.22 8.26 -13.62
CA GLU A 240 -10.51 8.76 -13.09
C GLU A 240 -11.13 7.76 -12.11
N LEU A 241 -11.09 6.46 -12.42
CA LEU A 241 -11.57 5.41 -11.51
C LEU A 241 -10.75 5.32 -10.22
N LEU A 242 -9.47 5.71 -10.26
CA LEU A 242 -8.54 5.63 -9.14
C LEU A 242 -8.50 6.90 -8.29
N GLU A 243 -9.11 8.01 -8.75
CA GLU A 243 -9.05 9.32 -8.07
C GLU A 243 -9.57 9.26 -6.62
N VAL A 244 -10.55 8.40 -6.35
CA VAL A 244 -11.12 8.19 -5.02
C VAL A 244 -10.11 7.61 -4.00
N TYR A 245 -9.00 7.04 -4.48
CA TYR A 245 -7.99 6.40 -3.65
C TYR A 245 -6.69 7.21 -3.50
N LEU A 246 -6.55 8.32 -4.24
CA LEU A 246 -5.42 9.25 -4.12
C LEU A 246 -5.55 10.07 -2.83
#